data_AF-A0A3M2WPK5-F1
#
_entry.id   AF-A0A3M2WPK5-F1
#
_cell.length_a   1.000
_cell.length_b   1.000
_cell.length_c   1.000
_cell.angle_alpha   90.00
_cell.angle_beta   90.00
_cell.angle_gamma   90.00
#
_symmetry.space_group_name_H-M   'P 1'
#
loop_
_entity.id
_entity.type
_entity.pdbx_description
1 polymer ?
#
loop_
_entity_poly.entity_id
_entity_poly.type
_entity_poly.pdbx_seq_one_letter_code
_entity_poly.pdbx_strand_id
1 'polypeptide(L)'
;MAEHYGIAVLPARSRKPKDKAKVEVGVQVVERWILAVLRNRQFFSLGELNTAIALLLDRLNHKPFKKLPGSRRSAFESIDQPALQALPEHPYVYAEWKKVRVHIDYHVEVDGHFYSVPYQ
;
A
#
# COMPACT_ATOMS: atom_id res chain seq x y z
N MET A 1 -12.17 -2.72 -4.86
CA MET A 1 -11.30 -1.72 -4.18
C MET A 1 -11.22 -0.39 -4.93
N ALA A 2 -10.67 -0.34 -6.15
CA ALA A 2 -10.45 0.94 -6.85
C ALA A 2 -11.76 1.72 -7.09
N GLU A 3 -12.82 1.03 -7.53
CA GLU A 3 -14.16 1.59 -7.67
C GLU A 3 -14.73 2.15 -6.36
N HIS A 4 -14.56 1.42 -5.24
CA HIS A 4 -15.00 1.85 -3.90
C HIS A 4 -14.40 3.20 -3.47
N TYR A 5 -13.16 3.48 -3.88
CA TYR A 5 -12.47 4.72 -3.56
C TYR A 5 -12.51 5.75 -4.71
N GLY A 6 -13.29 5.51 -5.77
CA GLY A 6 -13.36 6.42 -6.92
C GLY A 6 -12.05 6.54 -7.70
N ILE A 7 -11.17 5.55 -7.62
CA ILE A 7 -9.85 5.57 -8.26
C ILE A 7 -9.89 4.84 -9.60
N ALA A 8 -9.43 5.51 -10.66
CA ALA A 8 -9.18 4.87 -11.95
C ALA A 8 -7.82 4.14 -11.95
N VAL A 9 -7.82 2.85 -12.28
CA VAL A 9 -6.59 2.07 -12.46
C VAL A 9 -6.15 2.17 -13.92
N LEU A 10 -5.02 2.82 -14.16
CA LEU A 10 -4.43 2.96 -15.48
C LEU A 10 -3.21 2.02 -15.60
N PRO A 11 -3.36 0.82 -16.21
CA PRO A 11 -2.25 -0.11 -16.35
C PRO A 11 -1.22 0.40 -17.39
N ALA A 12 0.06 0.24 -17.08
CA ALA A 12 1.13 0.40 -18.07
C ALA A 12 1.06 -0.70 -19.12
N ARG A 13 1.51 -0.41 -20.35
CA ARG A 13 1.53 -1.43 -21.42
C ARG A 13 2.50 -2.55 -21.06
N SER A 14 2.10 -3.79 -21.36
CA SER A 14 2.96 -4.96 -21.17
C SER A 14 4.31 -4.78 -21.88
N ARG A 15 5.40 -5.13 -21.20
CA ARG A 15 6.79 -5.05 -21.70
C ARG A 15 7.23 -3.63 -22.12
N LYS A 16 6.62 -2.57 -21.58
CA LYS A 16 7.03 -1.17 -21.80
C LYS A 16 7.47 -0.51 -20.48
N PRO A 17 8.68 -0.81 -19.98
CA PRO A 17 9.15 -0.34 -18.66
C PRO A 17 9.19 1.19 -18.52
N LYS A 18 9.38 1.92 -19.63
CA LYS A 18 9.41 3.39 -19.62
C LYS A 18 8.07 4.04 -19.21
N ASP A 19 6.95 3.33 -19.35
CA ASP A 19 5.62 3.84 -19.00
C ASP A 19 5.46 4.02 -17.47
N LYS A 20 6.36 3.45 -16.66
CA LYS A 20 6.35 3.54 -15.19
C LYS A 20 7.60 4.18 -14.59
N ALA A 21 8.42 4.84 -15.42
CA ALA A 21 9.74 5.32 -15.04
C ALA A 21 9.74 6.24 -13.79
N LYS A 22 8.72 7.09 -13.62
CA LYS A 22 8.62 7.98 -12.44
C LYS A 22 8.42 7.20 -11.12
N VAL A 23 7.63 6.12 -11.16
CA VAL A 23 7.40 5.27 -9.98
C VAL A 23 8.68 4.52 -9.62
N GLU A 24 9.36 3.95 -10.61
CA GLU A 24 10.63 3.24 -10.40
C GLU A 24 11.70 4.15 -9.80
N VAL A 25 11.83 5.37 -10.32
CA VAL A 25 12.74 6.38 -9.73
C VAL A 25 12.34 6.72 -8.29
N GLY A 26 11.03 6.79 -8.00
CA GLY A 26 10.53 6.98 -6.64
C GLY A 26 10.97 5.84 -5.70
N VAL A 27 10.82 4.59 -6.13
CA VAL A 27 11.29 3.41 -5.39
C VAL A 27 12.79 3.49 -5.11
N GLN A 28 13.60 3.78 -6.14
CA GLN A 28 15.06 3.93 -5.97
C GLN A 28 15.44 5.03 -4.97
N VAL A 29 14.65 6.10 -4.87
CA VAL A 29 14.89 7.15 -3.88
C VAL A 29 14.64 6.61 -2.46
N VAL A 30 13.54 5.91 -2.25
CA VAL A 30 13.21 5.29 -0.95
C VAL A 30 14.28 4.26 -0.56
N GLU A 31 14.69 3.40 -1.49
CA GLU A 31 15.76 2.41 -1.25
C GLU A 31 17.06 3.08 -0.81
N ARG A 32 17.49 4.14 -1.51
CA ARG A 32 18.76 4.82 -1.20
C ARG A 32 18.72 5.62 0.10
N TRP A 33 17.59 6.23 0.44
CA TRP A 33 17.50 7.13 1.60
C TRP A 33 16.95 6.48 2.86
N ILE A 34 16.29 5.32 2.73
CA ILE A 34 15.75 4.56 3.86
C ILE A 34 16.49 3.23 3.98
N LEU A 35 16.33 2.33 3.01
CA LEU A 35 16.87 0.96 3.15
C LEU A 35 18.39 0.95 3.27
N ALA A 36 19.10 1.71 2.43
CA ALA A 36 20.55 1.79 2.48
C ALA A 36 21.07 2.42 3.77
N VAL A 37 20.29 3.29 4.43
CA VAL A 37 20.65 3.87 5.74
C VAL A 37 20.47 2.84 6.85
N LEU A 38 19.44 2.00 6.76
CA LEU A 38 19.14 0.97 7.76
C LEU A 38 19.90 -0.35 7.55
N ARG A 39 20.63 -0.52 6.43
CA ARG A 39 21.23 -1.81 6.01
C ARG A 39 22.14 -2.50 7.02
N ASN A 40 22.75 -1.74 7.94
CA ASN A 40 23.67 -2.26 8.96
C ASN A 40 23.08 -2.20 10.38
N ARG A 41 21.78 -1.90 10.50
CA ARG A 41 21.07 -1.89 11.78
C ARG A 41 20.28 -3.17 11.92
N GLN A 42 20.45 -3.85 13.04
CA GLN A 42 19.60 -4.97 13.43
C GLN A 42 18.36 -4.45 14.16
N PHE A 43 17.23 -5.13 13.94
CA PHE A 43 15.96 -4.83 14.58
C PHE A 43 15.46 -6.08 15.27
N PHE A 44 14.85 -5.91 16.44
CA PHE A 44 14.34 -7.02 17.26
C PHE A 44 12.81 -7.11 17.25
N SER A 45 12.15 -6.21 16.53
CA SER A 45 10.71 -6.27 16.28
C SER A 45 10.32 -5.52 15.02
N LEU A 46 9.15 -5.86 14.47
CA LEU A 46 8.54 -5.11 13.36
C LEU A 46 8.19 -3.67 13.78
N GLY A 47 7.77 -3.46 15.02
CA GLY A 47 7.46 -2.12 15.54
C GLY A 47 8.68 -1.20 15.56
N GLU A 48 9.84 -1.73 15.95
CA GLU A 48 11.11 -1.00 15.93
C GLU A 48 11.51 -0.60 14.50
N LEU A 49 11.43 -1.56 13.55
CA LEU A 49 11.70 -1.32 12.14
C LEU A 49 10.77 -0.25 11.57
N ASN A 50 9.47 -0.35 11.81
CA ASN A 50 8.47 0.61 11.34
C ASN A 50 8.74 2.01 11.88
N THR A 51 9.13 2.12 13.15
CA THR A 51 9.48 3.41 13.77
C THR A 51 10.71 4.03 13.08
N ALA A 52 11.75 3.24 12.82
CA ALA A 52 12.94 3.71 12.14
C ALA A 52 12.66 4.14 10.69
N ILE A 53 11.83 3.39 9.97
CA ILE A 53 11.38 3.76 8.62
C ILE A 53 10.59 5.07 8.65
N ALA A 54 9.65 5.23 9.58
CA ALA A 54 8.82 6.44 9.67
C ALA A 54 9.67 7.71 9.87
N LEU A 55 10.69 7.65 10.74
CA LEU A 55 11.62 8.76 10.96
C LEU A 55 12.40 9.14 9.71
N LEU A 56 12.89 8.14 8.95
CA LEU A 56 13.63 8.40 7.71
C LEU A 56 12.71 8.87 6.57
N LEU A 57 11.48 8.37 6.53
CA LEU A 57 10.47 8.80 5.57
C LEU A 57 10.10 10.27 5.77
N ASP A 58 9.88 10.70 7.01
CA ASP A 58 9.61 12.10 7.33
C ASP A 58 10.76 13.02 6.86
N ARG A 59 12.00 12.64 7.19
CA ARG A 59 13.20 13.36 6.72
C ARG A 59 13.30 13.40 5.20
N LEU A 60 13.01 12.29 4.53
CA LEU A 60 13.04 12.22 3.06
C LEU A 60 11.99 13.13 2.42
N ASN A 61 10.80 13.22 3.03
CA ASN A 61 9.72 14.06 2.52
C ASN A 61 10.01 15.55 2.67
N HIS A 62 10.66 15.96 3.77
CA HIS A 62 11.08 17.34 4.00
C HIS A 62 12.36 17.74 3.24
N LYS A 63 13.15 16.77 2.77
CA LYS A 63 14.40 17.03 2.07
C LYS A 63 14.18 17.84 0.77
N PRO A 64 14.91 18.96 0.57
CA PRO A 64 14.81 19.75 -0.64
C PRO A 64 15.13 18.94 -1.91
N PHE A 65 14.44 19.26 -3.00
CA PHE A 65 14.78 18.73 -4.31
C PHE A 65 16.14 19.27 -4.80
N LYS A 66 16.81 18.51 -5.67
CA LYS A 66 18.09 18.94 -6.26
C LYS A 66 17.93 19.91 -7.42
N LYS A 67 16.84 19.80 -8.19
CA LYS A 67 16.61 20.52 -9.46
C LYS A 67 15.30 21.32 -9.48
N LEU A 68 14.54 21.30 -8.39
CA LEU A 68 13.24 21.95 -8.26
C LEU A 68 13.21 22.72 -6.94
N PRO A 69 12.41 23.79 -6.83
CA PRO A 69 12.18 24.45 -5.56
C PRO A 69 11.37 23.55 -4.60
N GLY A 70 11.53 23.76 -3.30
CA GLY A 70 10.77 23.06 -2.27
C GLY A 70 11.20 21.60 -2.03
N SER A 71 10.26 20.81 -1.50
CA SER A 71 10.43 19.42 -1.12
C SER A 71 9.20 18.58 -1.53
N ARG A 72 9.25 17.27 -1.29
CA ARG A 72 8.09 16.38 -1.54
C ARG A 72 6.90 16.79 -0.67
N ARG A 73 7.18 17.19 0.58
CA ARG A 73 6.18 17.69 1.52
C ARG A 73 5.48 18.94 0.96
N SER A 74 6.26 19.95 0.54
CA SER A 74 5.65 21.19 0.02
C SER A 74 4.90 20.96 -1.30
N ALA A 75 5.36 20.02 -2.13
CA ALA A 75 4.65 19.65 -3.35
C ALA A 75 3.31 18.97 -3.03
N PHE A 76 3.29 18.04 -2.07
CA PHE A 76 2.05 17.42 -1.58
C PHE A 76 1.06 18.45 -1.05
N GLU A 77 1.53 19.35 -0.19
CA GLU A 77 0.67 20.38 0.43
C GLU A 77 0.09 21.37 -0.60
N SER A 78 0.84 21.70 -1.65
CA SER A 78 0.41 22.68 -2.66
C SER A 78 -0.38 22.08 -3.82
N ILE A 79 -0.17 20.80 -4.15
CA ILE A 79 -0.75 20.16 -5.34
C ILE A 79 -1.76 19.09 -4.95
N ASP A 80 -1.32 18.10 -4.16
CA ASP A 80 -2.10 16.89 -3.91
C ASP A 80 -3.17 17.11 -2.83
N GLN A 81 -2.78 17.68 -1.69
CA GLN A 81 -3.65 17.91 -0.52
C GLN A 81 -4.95 18.65 -0.86
N PRO A 82 -4.96 19.76 -1.61
CA PRO A 82 -6.22 20.43 -1.98
C PRO A 82 -7.07 19.64 -2.97
N ALA A 83 -6.50 18.66 -3.67
CA ALA A 83 -7.22 17.81 -4.63
C ALA A 83 -7.75 16.50 -4.01
N LEU A 84 -7.46 16.21 -2.74
CA LEU A 84 -7.90 14.99 -2.07
C LEU A 84 -9.42 15.00 -1.84
N GLN A 85 -10.06 13.87 -2.14
CA GLN A 85 -11.46 13.63 -1.82
C GLN A 85 -11.61 13.10 -0.39
N ALA A 86 -12.78 13.31 0.20
CA ALA A 86 -13.13 12.69 1.48
C ALA A 86 -13.14 11.17 1.34
N LEU A 87 -12.76 10.47 2.41
CA LEU A 87 -12.87 9.01 2.46
C LEU A 87 -14.35 8.60 2.50
N PRO A 88 -14.73 7.48 1.85
CA PRO A 88 -16.04 6.87 2.04
C PRO A 88 -16.28 6.55 3.53
N GLU A 89 -17.53 6.65 3.97
CA GLU A 89 -17.92 6.38 5.36
C GLU A 89 -17.51 4.98 5.84
N HIS A 90 -17.56 4.01 4.93
CA HIS A 90 -17.18 2.64 5.21
C HIS A 90 -15.91 2.26 4.45
N PRO A 91 -14.93 1.59 5.11
CA PRO A 91 -13.76 1.07 4.43
C PRO A 91 -14.16 -0.03 3.45
N TYR A 92 -13.34 -0.22 2.41
CA TYR A 92 -13.51 -1.36 1.52
C TYR A 92 -13.27 -2.66 2.28
N VAL A 93 -14.23 -3.58 2.22
CA VAL A 93 -14.11 -4.94 2.75
C VAL A 93 -14.00 -5.90 1.58
N TYR A 94 -12.89 -6.61 1.49
CA TYR A 94 -12.74 -7.69 0.53
C TYR A 94 -13.57 -8.89 1.00
N ALA A 95 -14.46 -9.38 0.15
CA ALA A 95 -15.24 -10.58 0.41
C ALA A 95 -15.33 -11.43 -0.85
N GLU A 96 -15.10 -12.73 -0.69
CA GLU A 96 -15.33 -13.73 -1.72
C GLU A 96 -16.56 -14.54 -1.36
N TRP A 97 -17.46 -14.69 -2.33
CA TRP A 97 -18.69 -15.46 -2.14
C TRP A 97 -18.55 -16.79 -2.87
N LYS A 98 -18.49 -17.88 -2.11
CA LYS A 98 -18.49 -19.24 -2.65
C LYS A 98 -19.81 -19.90 -2.32
N LYS A 99 -20.56 -20.33 -3.35
CA LYS A 99 -21.74 -21.16 -3.14
C LYS A 99 -21.28 -22.59 -2.85
N VAL A 100 -21.52 -23.06 -1.63
CA VAL A 100 -21.13 -24.39 -1.15
C VAL A 100 -22.36 -25.16 -0.68
N ARG A 101 -22.32 -26.49 -0.80
CA ARG A 101 -23.31 -27.37 -0.18
C ARG A 101 -22.72 -27.87 1.14
N VAL A 102 -23.48 -27.75 2.22
CA VAL A 102 -23.09 -28.26 3.54
C VAL A 102 -22.98 -29.78 3.46
N HIS A 103 -21.85 -30.33 3.90
CA HIS A 103 -21.67 -31.77 4.00
C HIS A 103 -22.39 -32.31 5.25
N ILE A 104 -22.64 -33.63 5.31
CA ILE A 104 -23.43 -34.24 6.39
C ILE A 104 -22.79 -34.08 7.78
N ASP A 105 -21.49 -33.83 7.83
CA ASP A 105 -20.73 -33.51 9.04
C ASP A 105 -20.86 -32.05 9.49
N TYR A 106 -21.77 -31.27 8.90
CA TYR A 106 -21.99 -29.84 9.20
C TYR A 106 -20.78 -28.94 8.90
N HIS A 107 -19.89 -29.37 8.00
CA HIS A 107 -18.79 -28.53 7.55
C HIS A 107 -18.94 -28.12 6.08
N VAL A 108 -18.37 -26.97 5.75
CA VAL A 108 -18.15 -26.51 4.38
C VAL A 108 -16.67 -26.30 4.13
N GLU A 109 -16.21 -26.72 2.95
CA GLU A 109 -14.82 -26.54 2.54
C GLU A 109 -14.63 -25.24 1.74
N VAL A 110 -13.73 -24.38 2.22
CA VAL A 110 -13.27 -23.17 1.53
C VAL A 110 -11.74 -23.22 1.51
N ASP A 111 -11.16 -23.23 0.31
CA ASP A 111 -9.71 -23.26 0.06
C ASP A 111 -8.94 -24.31 0.89
N GLY A 112 -9.49 -25.53 0.99
CA GLY A 112 -8.88 -26.63 1.75
C GLY A 112 -9.08 -26.55 3.27
N HIS A 113 -9.85 -25.58 3.76
CA HIS A 113 -10.19 -25.42 5.17
C HIS A 113 -11.68 -25.71 5.41
N PHE A 114 -11.99 -26.40 6.51
CA PHE A 114 -13.36 -26.76 6.90
C PHE A 114 -13.90 -25.78 7.94
N TYR A 115 -15.10 -25.26 7.69
CA TYR A 115 -15.80 -24.34 8.58
C TYR A 115 -17.13 -24.96 9.00
N SER A 116 -17.42 -24.93 10.29
CA SER A 116 -18.68 -25.47 10.81
C SER A 116 -19.85 -24.54 10.47
N VAL A 117 -21.00 -25.15 10.16
CA VAL A 117 -22.27 -24.46 9.94
C VAL A 117 -23.19 -24.76 11.14
N PRO A 118 -23.96 -23.77 11.65
CA PRO A 118 -24.91 -24.02 12.73
C PRO A 118 -25.87 -25.17 12.39
N TYR A 119 -26.00 -26.10 13.34
CA TYR A 119 -26.97 -27.20 13.33
C TYR A 119 -28.21 -26.78 14.12
N GLN A 120 -29.41 -27.17 13.65
CA GLN A 120 -30.68 -27.12 14.38
C GLN A 120 -31.28 -28.51 14.47
#